data_AF-A0A2P2LVM6-F1
#
_entry.id   AF-A0A2P2LVM6-F1
#
_cell.length_a   1.000
_cell.length_b   1.000
_cell.length_c   1.000
_cell.angle_alpha   90.00
_cell.angle_beta   90.00
_cell.angle_gamma   90.00
#
_symmetry.space_group_name_H-M   'P 1'
#
loop_
_entity.id
_entity.type
_entity.pdbx_description
1 polymer ?
#
loop_
_entity_poly.entity_id
_entity_poly.type
_entity_poly.pdbx_seq_one_letter_code
_entity_poly.pdbx_strand_id
1 'polypeptide(L)'
;MQPADIYLIDEPSAYLDSEQRIVASKVIKRFILHAKKTAFVVEHDFIMATYLADRVVVYEGKPSVECTANSPQSLLTGMNLFLSHLDITFRRDPTNYRPRINKLDSTKDREQKAAGSYYYLDA
;
A
#
# COMPACT_ATOMS: atom_id res chain seq x y z
N MET A 1 6.33 -14.51 -17.00
CA MET A 1 5.65 -13.38 -17.68
C MET A 1 6.27 -13.21 -19.06
N GLN A 2 5.48 -12.77 -20.04
CA GLN A 2 5.98 -12.45 -21.39
C GLN A 2 6.97 -11.28 -21.33
N PRO A 3 8.00 -11.23 -22.19
CA PRO A 3 8.93 -10.10 -22.21
C PRO A 3 8.19 -8.77 -22.49
N ALA A 4 8.29 -7.83 -21.56
CA ALA A 4 7.76 -6.49 -21.70
C ALA A 4 8.65 -5.48 -20.94
N ASP A 5 8.58 -4.21 -21.32
CA ASP A 5 9.28 -3.12 -20.62
C ASP A 5 8.51 -2.64 -19.39
N ILE A 6 7.18 -2.67 -19.46
CA ILE A 6 6.26 -2.29 -18.39
C ILE A 6 5.22 -3.40 -18.22
N TYR A 7 4.98 -3.80 -16.98
CA TYR A 7 3.89 -4.71 -16.61
C TYR A 7 2.77 -3.92 -15.94
N LEU A 8 1.54 -4.17 -16.36
CA LEU A 8 0.34 -3.66 -15.70
C LEU A 8 -0.35 -4.86 -15.05
N ILE A 9 -0.55 -4.80 -13.73
CA ILE A 9 -1.13 -5.88 -12.95
C ILE A 9 -2.30 -5.29 -12.16
N ASP A 10 -3.50 -5.80 -12.42
CA ASP A 10 -4.72 -5.33 -11.78
C ASP A 10 -5.25 -6.38 -10.82
N GLU A 11 -5.48 -5.98 -9.57
CA GLU A 11 -5.96 -6.81 -8.45
C GLU A 11 -5.40 -8.25 -8.39
N PRO A 12 -4.08 -8.46 -8.32
CA PRO A 12 -3.50 -9.80 -8.24
C PRO A 12 -3.87 -10.57 -6.95
N SER A 13 -4.36 -9.89 -5.92
CA SER A 13 -4.87 -10.51 -4.68
C SER A 13 -6.27 -11.13 -4.82
N ALA A 14 -6.98 -10.91 -5.93
CA ALA A 14 -8.32 -11.42 -6.15
C ALA A 14 -8.39 -12.95 -6.01
N TYR A 15 -9.36 -13.43 -5.22
CA TYR A 15 -9.57 -14.85 -4.91
C TYR A 15 -8.41 -15.57 -4.19
N LEU A 16 -7.38 -14.84 -3.73
CA LEU A 16 -6.28 -15.42 -2.97
C LEU A 16 -6.51 -15.34 -1.47
N ASP A 17 -6.16 -16.41 -0.76
CA ASP A 17 -6.04 -16.40 0.70
C ASP A 17 -4.77 -15.66 1.19
N SER A 18 -4.61 -15.52 2.51
CA SER A 18 -3.49 -14.78 3.08
C SER A 18 -2.11 -15.36 2.75
N GLU A 19 -1.98 -16.68 2.62
CA GLU A 19 -0.71 -17.33 2.31
C GLU A 19 -0.36 -17.15 0.83
N GLN A 20 -1.35 -17.36 -0.03
CA GLN A 20 -1.24 -17.17 -1.46
C GLN A 20 -0.87 -15.73 -1.83
N ARG A 21 -1.44 -14.72 -1.16
CA ARG A 21 -1.06 -13.30 -1.34
C ARG A 21 0.41 -13.04 -1.02
N ILE A 22 0.94 -13.64 0.04
CA ILE A 22 2.35 -13.50 0.42
C ILE A 22 3.25 -14.15 -0.64
N VAL A 23 2.87 -15.33 -1.15
CA VAL A 23 3.63 -16.02 -2.20
C VAL A 23 3.58 -15.22 -3.51
N ALA A 24 2.40 -14.79 -3.93
CA ALA A 24 2.20 -14.00 -5.14
C ALA A 24 3.01 -12.70 -5.13
N SER A 25 2.94 -11.94 -4.03
CA SER A 25 3.67 -10.68 -3.89
C SER A 25 5.19 -10.88 -3.93
N LYS A 26 5.72 -11.94 -3.30
CA LYS A 26 7.13 -12.33 -3.39
C LYS A 26 7.56 -12.65 -4.82
N VAL A 27 6.75 -13.44 -5.54
CA VAL A 27 7.05 -13.84 -6.93
C VAL A 27 7.05 -12.62 -7.85
N ILE A 28 6.04 -11.76 -7.76
CA ILE A 28 5.93 -10.53 -8.56
C ILE A 28 7.14 -9.64 -8.31
N LYS A 29 7.42 -9.30 -7.04
CA LYS A 29 8.55 -8.43 -6.68
C LYS A 29 9.89 -8.98 -7.19
N ARG A 30 10.13 -10.27 -6.95
CA ARG A 30 11.37 -10.94 -7.37
C ARG A 30 11.54 -10.93 -8.89
N PHE A 31 10.48 -11.20 -9.63
CA PHE A 31 10.53 -11.19 -11.10
C PHE A 31 10.85 -9.79 -11.64
N ILE A 32 10.14 -8.76 -11.18
CA ILE A 32 10.33 -7.38 -11.63
C ILE A 32 11.75 -6.88 -11.34
N LEU A 33 12.27 -7.17 -10.13
CA LEU A 33 13.63 -6.82 -9.74
C LEU A 33 14.69 -7.53 -10.59
N HIS A 34 14.57 -8.86 -10.80
CA HIS A 34 15.55 -9.61 -11.59
C HIS A 34 15.52 -9.24 -13.07
N ALA A 35 14.33 -9.01 -13.63
CA ALA A 35 14.18 -8.61 -15.03
C ALA A 35 14.58 -7.15 -15.27
N LYS A 36 14.81 -6.36 -14.21
CA LYS A 36 15.05 -4.90 -14.26
C LYS A 36 13.97 -4.18 -15.06
N LYS A 37 12.71 -4.55 -14.83
CA LYS A 37 11.54 -3.98 -15.50
C LYS A 37 10.74 -3.11 -14.53
N THR A 38 9.76 -2.37 -15.06
CA THR A 38 8.84 -1.57 -14.25
C THR A 38 7.48 -2.26 -14.18
N ALA A 39 6.79 -2.14 -13.04
CA ALA A 39 5.41 -2.60 -12.90
C ALA A 39 4.53 -1.51 -12.29
N PHE A 40 3.31 -1.38 -12.81
CA PHE A 40 2.21 -0.72 -12.14
C PHE A 40 1.28 -1.80 -11.60
N VAL A 41 1.00 -1.74 -10.31
CA VAL A 41 0.14 -2.70 -9.61
C VAL A 41 -1.01 -1.93 -8.96
N VAL A 42 -2.24 -2.30 -9.31
CA VAL A 42 -3.44 -1.82 -8.63
C VAL A 42 -3.81 -2.86 -7.57
N GLU A 43 -3.99 -2.40 -6.33
CA GLU A 43 -4.28 -3.28 -5.20
C GLU A 43 -5.23 -2.63 -4.21
N HIS A 44 -6.02 -3.47 -3.55
CA HIS A 44 -6.85 -3.12 -2.41
C HIS A 44 -6.30 -3.72 -1.11
N ASP A 45 -5.38 -4.69 -1.19
CA ASP A 45 -4.68 -5.23 -0.03
C ASP A 45 -3.48 -4.35 0.34
N PHE A 46 -3.58 -3.71 1.50
CA PHE A 46 -2.55 -2.82 2.03
C PHE A 46 -1.17 -3.48 2.20
N ILE A 47 -1.14 -4.74 2.67
CA ILE A 47 0.13 -5.45 2.93
C ILE A 47 0.79 -5.78 1.61
N MET A 48 0.02 -6.26 0.64
CA MET A 48 0.52 -6.56 -0.69
C MET A 48 1.02 -5.29 -1.41
N ALA A 49 0.24 -4.20 -1.37
CA ALA A 49 0.62 -2.92 -1.96
C ALA A 49 1.92 -2.39 -1.37
N THR A 50 2.04 -2.32 -0.04
CA THR A 50 3.26 -1.82 0.64
C THR A 50 4.46 -2.74 0.46
N TYR A 51 4.25 -4.05 0.28
CA TYR A 51 5.33 -4.99 -0.01
C TYR A 51 5.87 -4.82 -1.43
N LEU A 52 4.99 -4.58 -2.42
CA LEU A 52 5.35 -4.48 -3.83
C LEU A 52 5.88 -3.09 -4.22
N ALA A 53 5.38 -2.03 -3.60
CA ALA A 53 5.59 -0.66 -4.06
C ALA A 53 6.91 -0.04 -3.59
N ASP A 54 7.62 0.58 -4.54
CA ASP A 54 8.68 1.56 -4.24
C ASP A 54 8.11 2.99 -4.17
N ARG A 55 7.08 3.26 -4.98
CA ARG A 55 6.31 4.51 -5.03
C ARG A 55 4.83 4.19 -5.16
N VAL A 56 3.98 5.11 -4.72
CA VAL A 56 2.52 4.95 -4.76
C VAL A 56 1.85 6.12 -5.47
N VAL A 57 0.75 5.84 -6.16
CA VAL A 57 -0.14 6.84 -6.74
C VAL A 57 -1.46 6.77 -6.00
N VAL A 58 -1.80 7.82 -5.26
CA VAL A 58 -3.07 7.91 -4.54
C VAL A 58 -4.13 8.51 -5.47
N TYR A 59 -5.28 7.86 -5.55
CA TYR A 59 -6.43 8.36 -6.28
C TYR A 59 -7.39 9.04 -5.29
N GLU A 60 -7.93 10.17 -5.69
CA GLU A 60 -8.85 10.99 -4.91
C GLU A 60 -10.12 11.29 -5.70
N GLY A 61 -11.19 11.68 -5.01
CA GLY A 61 -12.46 12.07 -5.63
C GLY A 61 -13.65 11.31 -5.05
N LYS A 62 -14.75 11.34 -5.79
CA LYS A 62 -16.02 10.72 -5.39
C LYS A 62 -16.33 9.56 -6.34
N PRO A 63 -16.46 8.31 -5.82
CA PRO A 63 -16.79 7.16 -6.65
C PRO A 63 -18.00 7.40 -7.54
N SER A 64 -17.91 6.99 -8.80
CA SER A 64 -18.94 7.21 -9.83
C SER A 64 -19.24 8.68 -10.19
N VAL A 65 -18.42 9.64 -9.74
CA VAL A 65 -18.59 11.07 -10.06
C VAL A 65 -17.32 11.65 -10.68
N GLU A 66 -16.21 11.62 -9.95
CA GLU A 66 -14.94 12.18 -10.41
C GLU A 66 -13.77 11.46 -9.74
N CYS A 67 -12.63 11.41 -10.43
CA CYS A 67 -11.44 10.79 -9.91
C CYS A 67 -10.17 11.48 -10.43
N THR A 68 -9.27 11.82 -9.52
CA THR A 68 -7.98 12.45 -9.80
C THR A 68 -6.86 11.54 -9.36
N ALA A 69 -5.97 11.20 -10.28
CA ALA A 69 -4.74 10.48 -9.97
C ALA A 69 -3.64 11.48 -9.59
N ASN A 70 -3.03 11.30 -8.42
CA ASN A 70 -1.89 12.11 -8.00
C ASN A 70 -0.60 11.74 -8.77
N SER A 71 0.43 12.58 -8.65
CA SER A 71 1.78 12.18 -9.09
C SER A 71 2.31 11.03 -8.24
N PRO A 72 3.21 10.18 -8.75
CA PRO A 72 3.83 9.13 -7.92
C PRO A 72 4.57 9.74 -6.73
N GLN A 73 4.32 9.25 -5.53
CA GLN A 73 4.92 9.73 -4.29
C GLN A 73 5.76 8.63 -3.62
N SER A 74 6.56 9.03 -2.62
CA SER A 74 7.19 8.03 -1.73
C SER A 74 6.11 7.20 -1.04
N LEU A 75 6.46 5.96 -0.68
CA LEU A 75 5.54 5.09 0.06
C LEU A 75 5.05 5.76 1.35
N LEU A 76 5.93 6.42 2.12
CA LEU A 76 5.52 7.08 3.36
C LEU A 76 4.48 8.17 3.10
N THR A 77 4.79 9.09 2.19
CA THR A 77 3.93 10.25 1.90
C THR A 77 2.57 9.81 1.38
N GLY A 78 2.55 8.91 0.39
CA GLY A 78 1.30 8.50 -0.22
C GLY A 78 0.45 7.62 0.69
N MET A 79 1.04 6.77 1.53
CA MET A 79 0.26 6.01 2.50
C MET A 79 -0.34 6.91 3.60
N ASN A 80 0.38 7.95 4.02
CA ASN A 80 -0.17 8.92 4.97
C ASN A 80 -1.35 9.71 4.36
N LEU A 81 -1.24 10.11 3.09
CA LEU A 81 -2.33 10.77 2.34
C LEU A 81 -3.54 9.84 2.15
N PHE A 82 -3.31 8.59 1.73
CA PHE A 82 -4.39 7.62 1.56
C PHE A 82 -5.14 7.34 2.86
N LEU A 83 -4.41 7.12 3.95
CA LEU A 83 -5.01 6.79 5.24
C LEU A 83 -5.68 7.97 5.94
N SER A 84 -5.22 9.20 5.68
CA SER A 84 -5.89 10.40 6.19
C SER A 84 -7.27 10.58 5.57
N HIS A 85 -7.45 10.24 4.29
CA HIS A 85 -8.78 10.24 3.65
C HIS A 85 -9.74 9.19 4.23
N LEU A 86 -9.20 8.10 4.76
CA LEU A 86 -9.99 7.05 5.43
C LEU A 86 -10.20 7.34 6.93
N ASP A 87 -9.55 8.36 7.48
CA ASP A 87 -9.52 8.67 8.91
C ASP A 87 -9.07 7.48 9.81
N ILE A 88 -8.13 6.67 9.30
CA ILE A 88 -7.62 5.45 9.96
C ILE A 88 -6.12 5.57 10.17
N THR A 89 -5.63 5.17 11.35
CA THR A 89 -4.18 5.11 11.62
C THR A 89 -3.67 3.68 11.85
N PHE A 90 -2.44 3.42 11.41
CA PHE A 90 -1.76 2.14 11.58
C PHE A 90 -0.50 2.28 12.42
N ARG A 91 -0.36 1.42 13.42
CA ARG A 91 0.88 1.22 14.17
C ARG A 91 1.55 -0.09 13.75
N ARG A 92 2.83 -0.25 14.03
CA ARG A 92 3.48 -1.56 13.97
C ARG A 92 3.39 -2.28 15.30
N ASP A 93 3.18 -3.59 15.24
CA ASP A 93 3.33 -4.44 16.42
C ASP A 93 4.83 -4.62 16.74
N PRO A 94 5.28 -4.37 17.98
CA PRO A 94 6.70 -4.42 18.32
C PRO A 94 7.31 -5.82 18.24
N THR A 95 6.48 -6.87 18.23
CA THR A 95 6.96 -8.26 18.24
C THR A 95 7.17 -8.83 16.84
N ASN A 96 6.29 -8.48 15.90
CA ASN A 96 6.25 -9.07 14.57
C ASN A 96 6.24 -8.05 13.43
N TYR A 97 6.32 -6.76 13.75
CA TYR A 97 6.40 -5.62 12.82
C TYR A 97 5.22 -5.51 11.85
N ARG A 98 4.14 -6.27 12.05
CA ARG A 98 2.95 -6.21 11.20
C ARG A 98 2.21 -4.89 11.43
N PRO A 99 1.67 -4.28 10.36
CA PRO A 99 0.78 -3.14 10.49
C PRO A 99 -0.50 -3.58 11.22
N ARG A 100 -0.88 -2.81 12.23
CA ARG A 100 -2.05 -3.03 13.08
C ARG A 100 -2.85 -1.76 13.16
N ILE A 101 -4.12 -1.86 12.77
CA ILE A 101 -5.07 -0.74 12.84
C ILE A 101 -5.25 -0.30 14.30
N ASN A 102 -5.22 1.01 14.53
CA ASN A 102 -5.62 1.59 15.81
C ASN A 102 -7.15 1.61 15.91
N LYS A 103 -7.67 1.41 17.12
CA LYS A 103 -9.11 1.63 17.35
C LYS A 103 -9.39 3.13 17.22
N LEU A 104 -10.49 3.46 16.55
CA LEU A 104 -10.98 4.83 16.42
C LEU A 104 -11.01 5.50 17.81
N ASP A 105 -10.49 6.72 17.90
CA ASP A 105 -10.42 7.53 19.13
C ASP A 105 -9.66 6.87 20.29
N SER A 106 -8.85 5.85 20.04
CA SER A 106 -7.89 5.40 21.04
C SER A 106 -6.81 6.46 21.26
N THR A 107 -6.12 6.41 22.41
CA THR A 107 -5.02 7.35 22.72
C THR A 107 -3.98 7.38 21.58
N LYS A 108 -3.58 6.21 21.08
CA LYS A 108 -2.63 6.09 19.97
C LYS A 108 -3.16 6.65 18.64
N ASP A 109 -4.45 6.50 18.37
CA ASP A 109 -5.08 7.04 17.16
C ASP A 109 -5.04 8.58 17.19
N ARG A 110 -5.46 9.19 18.30
CA ARG A 110 -5.43 10.65 18.48
C ARG A 110 -4.03 11.24 18.40
N GLU A 111 -3.06 10.59 19.04
CA GLU A 111 -1.65 11.01 18.99
C GLU A 111 -1.10 10.99 17.56
N GLN A 112 -1.38 9.91 16.80
CA GLN A 112 -0.95 9.77 15.41
C GLN A 112 -1.61 10.79 14.47
N LYS A 113 -2.92 11.00 14.61
CA LYS A 113 -3.66 12.01 13.83
C LYS A 113 -3.14 13.42 14.13
N ALA A 114 -2.91 13.76 15.39
CA ALA A 114 -2.36 15.06 15.80
C ALA A 114 -0.94 15.28 15.25
N ALA A 115 -0.14 14.21 15.13
CA ALA A 115 1.18 14.25 14.52
C ALA A 115 1.18 14.17 12.98
N GLY A 116 0.01 14.06 12.33
CA GLY A 116 -0.09 13.85 10.89
C GLY A 116 0.53 12.53 10.40
N SER A 117 0.73 11.58 11.30
CA SER A 117 1.47 10.33 11.08
C SER A 117 0.52 9.12 11.13
N TYR A 118 -0.22 8.92 10.04
CA TYR A 118 -1.16 7.83 9.84
C TYR A 118 -0.49 6.49 9.54
N TYR A 119 0.74 6.52 9.01
CA TYR A 119 1.55 5.34 8.70
C TYR A 119 3.02 5.54 9.04
N TYR A 120 3.65 4.47 9.55
CA TYR A 120 5.08 4.41 9.83
C TYR A 120 5.77 3.35 8.96
N LEU A 121 6.82 3.76 8.27
CA LEU A 121 7.85 2.86 7.71
C LEU A 121 9.00 2.79 8.71
N ASP A 122 9.57 1.60 8.91
CA ASP A 122 10.77 1.46 9.72
C ASP A 122 11.93 2.26 9.07
N ALA A 123 12.87 2.70 9.90
CA ALA A 123 14.19 3.16 9.47
C ALA A 123 15.12 1.97 9.22
#